data_AF-A0AAE3A2D0-F1
#
_entry.id   AF-A0AAE3A2D0-F1
#
_cell.length_a   1.000
_cell.length_b   1.000
_cell.length_c   1.000
_cell.angle_alpha   90.00
_cell.angle_beta   90.00
_cell.angle_gamma   90.00
#
_symmetry.space_group_name_H-M   'P 1'
#
loop_
_entity.id
_entity.type
_entity.pdbx_description
1 polymer ?
#
loop_
_entity_poly.entity_id
_entity_poly.type
_entity_poly.pdbx_seq_one_letter_code
_entity_poly.pdbx_strand_id
1 'polypeptide(L)'
;MEKKVYITKEEQEKCRRVAEAFAELYGLENILVMDAGRYGFVKLQYYKEPQGFDDVITFTDSQSMFENLWQEWLDTKLYLMAKGTPLMEKGYGGVLKSLPEEKQKELTDRKADFAIKAGITL
;
A
#
# COMPACT_ATOMS: atom_id res chain seq x y z
N MET A 1 26.62 -2.86 24.38
CA MET A 1 26.58 -3.16 22.94
C MET A 1 25.55 -2.24 22.31
N GLU A 2 25.95 -1.36 21.38
CA GLU A 2 25.03 -0.44 20.73
C GLU A 2 24.04 -1.19 19.83
N LYS A 3 22.77 -0.76 19.84
CA LYS A 3 21.70 -1.37 19.04
C LYS A 3 21.79 -0.83 17.60
N LYS A 4 21.96 -1.71 16.61
CA LYS A 4 21.95 -1.34 15.19
C LYS A 4 20.67 -0.57 14.81
N VAL A 5 20.82 0.52 14.07
CA VAL A 5 19.71 1.30 13.48
C VAL A 5 19.63 0.97 11.99
N TYR A 6 18.41 0.72 11.49
CA TYR A 6 18.15 0.29 10.12
C TYR A 6 17.46 1.36 9.26
N ILE A 7 16.98 2.43 9.87
CA ILE A 7 16.34 3.56 9.20
C ILE A 7 16.88 4.88 9.76
N THR A 8 17.10 5.87 8.90
CA THR A 8 17.49 7.22 9.35
C THR A 8 16.27 7.96 9.90
N LYS A 9 16.47 9.00 10.72
CA LYS A 9 15.35 9.85 11.15
C LYS A 9 14.63 10.51 9.97
N GLU A 10 15.39 10.89 8.95
CA GLU A 10 14.83 11.50 7.73
C GLU A 10 13.91 10.52 6.99
N GLU A 11 14.36 9.27 6.77
CA GLU A 11 13.51 8.25 6.14
C GLU A 11 12.32 7.87 7.01
N GLN A 12 12.46 7.89 8.34
CA GLN A 12 11.35 7.63 9.24
C GLN A 12 10.22 8.68 9.07
N GLU A 13 10.56 9.97 8.95
CA GLU A 13 9.57 11.01 8.66
C GLU A 13 8.92 10.85 7.28
N LYS A 14 9.71 10.48 6.25
CA LYS A 14 9.17 10.23 4.91
C LYS A 14 8.20 9.05 4.90
N CYS A 15 8.58 7.92 5.51
CA CYS A 15 7.70 6.75 5.65
C CYS A 15 6.42 7.07 6.43
N ARG A 16 6.49 7.94 7.45
CA ARG A 16 5.30 8.38 8.18
C ARG A 16 4.32 9.10 7.27
N ARG A 17 4.79 10.03 6.44
CA ARG A 17 3.96 10.70 5.43
C ARG A 17 3.37 9.73 4.40
N VAL A 18 4.14 8.72 3.98
CA VAL A 18 3.63 7.65 3.10
C VAL A 18 2.50 6.88 3.79
N ALA A 19 2.67 6.46 5.05
CA ALA A 19 1.63 5.76 5.80
C ALA A 19 0.34 6.60 5.91
N GLU A 20 0.47 7.89 6.23
CA GLU A 20 -0.65 8.83 6.33
C GLU A 20 -1.35 9.03 4.98
N ALA A 21 -0.60 9.14 3.88
CA ALA A 21 -1.16 9.30 2.54
C ALA A 21 -2.08 8.12 2.14
N PHE A 22 -1.78 6.91 2.61
CA PHE A 22 -2.54 5.69 2.34
C PHE A 22 -3.52 5.31 3.47
N ALA A 23 -3.85 6.22 4.39
CA ALA A 23 -4.78 5.93 5.50
C ALA A 23 -6.14 5.38 5.03
N GLU A 24 -6.60 5.73 3.83
CA GLU A 24 -7.84 5.19 3.26
C GLU A 24 -7.76 3.67 2.97
N LEU A 25 -6.58 3.12 2.71
CA LEU A 25 -6.39 1.68 2.48
C LEU A 25 -6.73 0.86 3.73
N TYR A 26 -6.40 1.36 4.92
CA TYR A 26 -6.62 0.66 6.19
C TYR A 26 -8.10 0.53 6.56
N GLY A 27 -8.98 1.33 5.92
CA GLY A 27 -10.42 1.19 6.06
C GLY A 27 -11.07 0.26 5.03
N LEU A 28 -10.34 -0.13 3.97
CA LEU A 28 -10.85 -0.99 2.90
C LEU A 28 -10.51 -2.46 3.12
N GLU A 29 -9.33 -2.74 3.70
CA GLU A 29 -8.83 -4.08 3.94
C GLU A 29 -8.23 -4.19 5.35
N ASN A 30 -8.09 -5.43 5.85
CA ASN A 30 -7.49 -5.73 7.14
C ASN A 30 -5.95 -5.59 7.10
N ILE A 31 -5.45 -4.43 6.67
CA ILE A 31 -4.04 -4.07 6.53
C ILE A 31 -3.76 -2.87 7.43
N LEU A 32 -2.57 -2.84 8.03
CA LEU A 32 -2.06 -1.65 8.71
C LEU A 32 -0.57 -1.48 8.49
N VAL A 33 -0.08 -0.25 8.65
CA VAL A 33 1.35 0.05 8.70
C VAL A 33 1.71 0.69 10.03
N MET A 34 2.75 0.18 10.68
CA MET A 34 3.20 0.62 12.00
C MET A 34 4.66 1.07 11.98
N ASP A 35 4.98 2.11 12.77
CA ASP A 35 6.35 2.52 13.06
C ASP A 35 6.98 1.50 14.03
N ALA A 36 8.00 0.78 13.55
CA ALA A 36 8.77 -0.19 14.34
C ALA A 36 10.07 0.44 14.90
N GLY A 37 10.15 1.77 14.95
CA GLY A 37 11.28 2.52 15.47
C GLY A 37 12.54 2.28 14.66
N ARG A 38 13.62 1.81 15.32
CA ARG A 38 14.93 1.61 14.68
C ARG A 38 14.92 0.61 13.51
N TYR A 39 13.85 -0.18 13.36
CA TYR A 39 13.70 -1.18 12.32
C TYR A 39 12.96 -0.68 11.07
N GLY A 40 12.42 0.54 11.09
CA GLY A 40 11.63 1.09 9.99
C GLY A 40 10.13 0.96 10.21
N PHE A 41 9.37 0.73 9.15
CA PHE A 41 7.92 0.57 9.19
C PHE A 41 7.52 -0.86 8.81
N VAL A 42 6.45 -1.37 9.42
CA VAL A 42 5.97 -2.73 9.19
C VAL A 42 4.54 -2.68 8.67
N LYS A 43 4.31 -3.23 7.47
CA LYS A 43 2.98 -3.52 6.95
C LYS A 43 2.55 -4.91 7.41
N LEU A 44 1.43 -4.97 8.12
CA LEU A 44 0.77 -6.21 8.54
C LEU A 44 -0.45 -6.42 7.65
N GLN A 45 -0.58 -7.58 7.01
CA GLN A 45 -1.62 -7.81 6.01
C GLN A 45 -2.60 -8.92 6.37
N TYR A 46 -3.86 -8.68 6.00
CA TYR A 46 -4.94 -9.65 5.97
C TYR A 46 -5.17 -10.36 7.30
N TYR A 47 -5.47 -9.59 8.35
CA TYR A 47 -5.83 -10.16 9.64
C TYR A 47 -7.02 -11.11 9.53
N LYS A 48 -6.87 -12.31 10.09
CA LYS A 48 -7.91 -13.34 10.23
C LYS A 48 -7.87 -13.90 11.65
N GLU A 49 -8.99 -13.86 12.34
CA GLU A 49 -9.11 -14.49 13.66
C GLU A 49 -9.32 -16.00 13.51
N PRO A 50 -8.62 -16.86 14.29
CA PRO A 50 -7.61 -16.55 15.32
C PRO A 50 -6.15 -16.52 14.82
N GLN A 51 -5.90 -16.70 13.52
CA GLN A 51 -4.56 -16.91 12.95
C GLN A 51 -3.62 -15.69 13.06
N GLY A 52 -4.16 -14.48 13.09
CA GLY A 52 -3.38 -13.24 13.05
C GLY A 52 -3.25 -12.71 11.62
N PHE A 53 -2.12 -12.05 11.33
CA PHE A 53 -1.82 -11.53 10.00
C PHE A 53 -1.16 -12.60 9.14
N ASP A 54 -1.57 -12.67 7.87
CA ASP A 54 -1.00 -13.62 6.91
C ASP A 54 0.44 -13.21 6.53
N ASP A 55 0.69 -11.91 6.35
CA ASP A 55 1.98 -11.38 5.92
C ASP A 55 2.48 -10.21 6.77
N VAL A 56 3.80 -10.11 6.86
CA VAL A 56 4.54 -9.03 7.53
C VAL A 56 5.67 -8.56 6.61
N ILE A 57 5.62 -7.28 6.20
CA ILE A 57 6.63 -6.67 5.32
C ILE A 57 7.27 -5.48 6.03
N THR A 58 8.59 -5.40 6.03
CA THR A 58 9.34 -4.31 6.66
C THR A 58 9.95 -3.37 5.60
N PHE A 59 9.82 -2.08 5.82
CA PHE A 59 10.35 -1.02 4.97
C PHE A 59 11.32 -0.13 5.74
N THR A 60 12.46 0.15 5.12
CA THR A 60 13.46 1.08 5.64
C THR A 60 13.66 2.30 4.75
N ASP A 61 12.92 2.38 3.65
CA ASP A 61 12.93 3.50 2.70
C ASP A 61 11.49 3.83 2.25
N SER A 62 11.22 5.12 2.05
CA SER A 62 9.87 5.58 1.75
C SER A 62 9.41 5.25 0.33
N GLN A 63 10.33 5.10 -0.63
CA GLN A 63 9.99 4.84 -2.03
C GLN A 63 9.42 3.43 -2.22
N SER A 64 10.08 2.42 -1.64
CA SER A 64 9.62 1.04 -1.72
C SER A 64 8.31 0.84 -0.97
N MET A 65 8.15 1.51 0.18
CA MET A 65 6.89 1.53 0.92
C MET A 65 5.77 2.17 0.12
N PHE A 66 6.03 3.29 -0.56
CA PHE A 66 5.06 3.98 -1.40
C PHE A 66 4.59 3.11 -2.56
N GLU A 67 5.51 2.53 -3.34
CA GLU A 67 5.18 1.66 -4.47
C GLU A 67 4.37 0.44 -4.03
N ASN A 68 4.75 -0.15 -2.89
CA ASN A 68 4.05 -1.30 -2.34
C ASN A 68 2.62 -0.97 -1.90
N LEU A 69 2.41 0.15 -1.19
CA LEU A 69 1.07 0.58 -0.76
C LEU A 69 0.21 1.07 -1.93
N TRP A 70 0.81 1.71 -2.93
CA TRP A 70 0.13 2.09 -4.16
C TRP A 70 -0.44 0.86 -4.88
N GLN A 71 0.39 -0.17 -5.07
CA GLN A 71 -0.03 -1.41 -5.72
C GLN A 71 -1.14 -2.11 -4.91
N GLU A 72 -0.98 -2.20 -3.59
CA GLU A 72 -1.98 -2.78 -2.69
C GLU A 72 -3.32 -2.06 -2.77
N TRP A 73 -3.29 -0.73 -2.80
CA TRP A 73 -4.48 0.10 -2.96
C TRP A 73 -5.18 -0.15 -4.29
N LEU A 74 -4.42 -0.18 -5.39
CA LEU A 74 -4.96 -0.43 -6.72
C LEU A 74 -5.58 -1.82 -6.81
N ASP A 75 -4.88 -2.84 -6.32
CA ASP A 75 -5.34 -4.23 -6.31
C ASP A 75 -6.61 -4.37 -5.46
N THR A 76 -6.69 -3.71 -4.31
CA THR A 76 -7.89 -3.66 -3.47
C THR A 76 -9.08 -3.06 -4.23
N LYS A 77 -8.89 -1.93 -4.92
CA LYS A 77 -9.96 -1.30 -5.72
C LYS A 77 -10.43 -2.22 -6.84
N LEU A 78 -9.51 -2.86 -7.56
CA LEU A 78 -9.83 -3.77 -8.65
C LEU A 78 -10.54 -5.03 -8.13
N TYR A 79 -10.10 -5.58 -7.01
CA TYR A 79 -10.77 -6.69 -6.32
C TYR A 79 -12.22 -6.32 -5.98
N LEU A 80 -12.45 -5.19 -5.31
CA LEU A 80 -13.80 -4.78 -4.93
C LEU A 80 -14.72 -4.56 -6.13
N MET A 81 -14.19 -4.10 -7.27
CA MET A 81 -14.96 -3.94 -8.52
C MET A 81 -15.28 -5.28 -9.19
N ALA A 82 -14.38 -6.25 -9.13
CA ALA A 82 -14.52 -7.52 -9.82
C ALA A 82 -15.16 -8.62 -8.96
N LYS A 83 -15.15 -8.50 -7.63
CA LYS A 83 -15.63 -9.51 -6.70
C LYS A 83 -17.06 -9.95 -7.03
N GLY A 84 -17.26 -11.26 -7.20
CA GLY A 84 -18.55 -11.84 -7.56
C GLY A 84 -18.86 -11.83 -9.06
N THR A 85 -17.92 -11.42 -9.92
CA THR A 85 -18.05 -11.45 -11.38
C THR A 85 -16.98 -12.36 -12.01
N PRO A 86 -17.18 -12.84 -13.26
CA PRO A 86 -16.16 -13.59 -13.99
C PRO A 86 -14.87 -12.78 -14.28
N LEU A 87 -14.87 -11.46 -14.07
CA LEU A 87 -13.67 -10.65 -14.30
C LEU A 87 -12.52 -11.01 -13.35
N MET A 88 -12.81 -11.57 -12.17
CA MET A 88 -11.79 -12.06 -11.24
C MET A 88 -10.85 -13.09 -11.86
N GLU A 89 -11.34 -13.91 -12.80
CA GLU A 89 -10.54 -14.95 -13.47
C GLU A 89 -9.44 -14.35 -14.39
N LYS A 90 -9.58 -13.09 -14.78
CA LYS A 90 -8.60 -12.38 -15.62
C LYS A 90 -7.42 -11.80 -14.83
N GLY A 91 -7.46 -11.87 -13.50
CA GLY A 91 -6.51 -11.19 -12.60
C GLY A 91 -6.63 -9.66 -12.66
N TYR A 92 -5.97 -8.96 -11.74
CA TYR A 92 -6.13 -7.51 -11.58
C TYR A 92 -5.75 -6.70 -12.83
N GLY A 93 -4.65 -7.06 -13.50
CA GLY A 93 -4.29 -6.43 -14.78
C GLY A 93 -5.33 -6.64 -15.89
N GLY A 94 -6.02 -7.78 -15.89
CA GLY A 94 -7.12 -8.06 -16.82
C GLY A 94 -8.41 -7.34 -16.45
N VAL A 95 -8.70 -7.19 -15.15
CA VAL A 95 -9.79 -6.35 -14.65
C VAL A 95 -9.59 -4.91 -15.09
N LEU A 96 -8.41 -4.33 -14.83
CA LEU A 96 -8.09 -2.95 -15.20
C LEU A 96 -8.30 -2.72 -16.71
N LYS A 97 -7.75 -3.59 -17.56
CA LYS A 97 -7.92 -3.51 -19.03
C LYS A 97 -9.37 -3.67 -19.51
N SER A 98 -10.23 -4.29 -18.69
CA SER A 98 -11.65 -4.46 -19.02
C SER A 98 -12.49 -3.24 -18.64
N LEU A 99 -11.94 -2.28 -17.88
CA LEU A 99 -12.63 -1.03 -17.53
C LEU A 99 -12.61 -0.03 -18.70
N PRO A 100 -13.57 0.92 -18.77
CA PRO A 100 -13.48 2.05 -19.69
C PRO A 100 -12.19 2.85 -19.49
N GLU A 101 -11.63 3.42 -20.57
CA GLU A 101 -10.37 4.17 -20.53
C GLU A 101 -10.38 5.30 -19.49
N GLU A 102 -11.51 6.01 -19.35
CA GLU A 102 -11.70 7.04 -18.33
C GLU A 102 -11.48 6.51 -16.91
N LYS A 103 -12.01 5.31 -16.62
CA LYS A 103 -11.85 4.66 -15.31
C LYS A 103 -10.46 4.11 -15.09
N GLN A 104 -9.81 3.59 -16.13
CA GLN A 104 -8.41 3.18 -16.04
C GLN A 104 -7.53 4.38 -15.69
N LYS A 105 -7.73 5.50 -16.39
CA LYS A 105 -7.00 6.75 -16.16
C LYS A 105 -7.28 7.34 -14.78
N GLU A 106 -8.55 7.39 -14.35
CA GLU A 106 -8.92 7.83 -12.99
C GLU A 106 -8.16 7.02 -11.92
N LEU A 107 -8.10 5.70 -12.07
CA LEU A 107 -7.36 4.85 -11.15
C LEU A 107 -5.86 5.13 -11.23
N THR A 108 -5.24 5.18 -12.41
CA THR A 108 -3.78 5.37 -12.50
C THR A 108 -3.31 6.76 -12.09
N ASP A 109 -4.11 7.81 -12.36
CA ASP A 109 -3.79 9.20 -12.04
C ASP A 109 -3.75 9.44 -10.52
N ARG A 110 -4.50 8.64 -9.74
CA ARG A 110 -4.47 8.68 -8.26
C ARG A 110 -3.07 8.43 -7.69
N LYS A 111 -2.18 7.75 -8.41
CA LYS A 111 -0.78 7.56 -7.99
C LYS A 111 -0.10 8.91 -7.75
N ALA A 112 -0.34 9.89 -8.61
CA ALA A 112 0.22 11.23 -8.48
C ALA A 112 -0.32 11.95 -7.24
N ASP A 113 -1.62 11.82 -6.95
CA ASP A 113 -2.23 12.40 -5.74
C ASP A 113 -1.61 11.83 -4.47
N PHE A 114 -1.42 10.50 -4.41
CA PHE A 114 -0.74 9.85 -3.29
C PHE A 114 0.72 10.31 -3.17
N ALA A 115 1.44 10.42 -4.30
CA ALA A 115 2.83 10.86 -4.30
C ALA A 115 2.98 12.29 -3.75
N ILE A 116 2.10 13.20 -4.16
CA ILE A 116 2.06 14.58 -3.65
C ILE A 116 1.81 14.58 -2.13
N LYS A 117 0.82 13.83 -1.65
CA LYS A 117 0.51 13.73 -0.21
C LYS A 117 1.67 13.14 0.60
N ALA A 118 2.32 12.13 0.05
CA ALA A 118 3.45 11.45 0.70
C ALA A 118 4.76 12.26 0.62
N GLY A 119 4.84 13.25 -0.27
CA GLY A 119 6.09 13.97 -0.59
C GLY A 119 7.09 13.09 -1.33
N ILE A 120 6.60 12.22 -2.23
CA ILE A 120 7.38 11.32 -3.07
C ILE A 120 7.50 11.89 -4.49
N THR A 121 8.69 11.80 -5.07
CA THR A 121 8.92 12.09 -6.49
C THR A 121 8.73 10.79 -7.28
N LEU A 122 7.88 10.85 -8.32
CA LEU A 122 7.60 9.74 -9.23
C LEU A 122 8.65 9.60 -10.34
#